data_AF-A0A7C5MWK5-F1
#
_entry.id   AF-A0A7C5MWK5-F1
#
_cell.length_a   1.000
_cell.length_b   1.000
_cell.length_c   1.000
_cell.angle_alpha   90.00
_cell.angle_beta   90.00
_cell.angle_gamma   90.00
#
_symmetry.space_group_name_H-M   'P 1'
#
loop_
_entity.id
_entity.type
_entity.pdbx_description
1 polymer ?
#
loop_
_entity_poly.entity_id
_entity_poly.type
_entity_poly.pdbx_seq_one_letter_code
_entity_poly.pdbx_strand_id
1 'polypeptide(L)'
;MQQLLGLEPLTAFETIRDNFILYLKTAYRTRFKQLENEKDQLLKSPGPLFKPPYVELLPKYADSKFYLNGLGARELPELKGRIEEFKTLVEGHLFSGNNKLYAHQFKMLQQALAGRNCLITSGTGSGKTESFMLPLMASLVRESRHWPAADQPDPEQLTWFQDENANEDARISQRKHEEKGRPAAMRAMIVYPMNALVEDQLARLRKALDDTALWKKYEETFAGNRFYFGRYTGNTAVAGKQLEKSEKKTRKKKENLDYDENKGKKNLASLKKMAGAYRDLQKFLRMKQENEIPIRDDEVQ
;
A
#
# COMPACT_ATOMS: atom_id res chain seq x y z
N MET A 1 -15.35 1.80 -1.45
CA MET A 1 -14.36 1.60 -2.56
C MET A 1 -14.45 0.21 -3.18
N GLN A 2 -14.51 -0.89 -2.42
CA GLN A 2 -14.67 -2.24 -3.00
C GLN A 2 -15.95 -2.45 -3.83
N GLN A 3 -17.05 -1.74 -3.54
CA GLN A 3 -18.27 -1.80 -4.38
C GLN A 3 -18.15 -1.11 -5.75
N LEU A 4 -17.13 -0.30 -6.00
CA LEU A 4 -16.89 0.35 -7.31
C LEU A 4 -15.97 -0.47 -8.23
N LEU A 5 -15.23 -1.44 -7.68
CA LEU A 5 -14.24 -2.25 -8.41
C LEU A 5 -14.85 -3.39 -9.24
N GLY A 6 -16.16 -3.64 -9.11
CA GLY A 6 -16.91 -4.59 -9.94
C GLY A 6 -17.61 -3.93 -11.14
N LEU A 7 -17.49 -2.62 -11.31
CA LEU A 7 -18.09 -1.87 -12.42
C LEU A 7 -17.05 -1.65 -13.52
N GLU A 8 -17.54 -1.64 -14.76
CA GLU A 8 -16.76 -1.27 -15.95
C GLU A 8 -16.07 0.12 -15.70
N PRO A 9 -14.78 0.30 -16.05
CA PRO A 9 -14.02 1.49 -15.68
C PRO A 9 -14.66 2.83 -16.05
N LEU A 10 -15.40 2.92 -17.16
CA LEU A 10 -16.13 4.14 -17.53
C LEU A 10 -17.32 4.36 -16.60
N THR A 11 -18.06 3.32 -16.25
CA THR A 11 -19.17 3.43 -15.28
C THR A 11 -18.69 3.88 -13.91
N ALA A 12 -17.53 3.37 -13.45
CA ALA A 12 -16.93 3.81 -12.20
C ALA A 12 -16.53 5.29 -12.24
N PHE A 13 -15.94 5.75 -13.35
CA PHE A 13 -15.61 7.16 -13.57
C PHE A 13 -16.86 8.05 -13.52
N GLU A 14 -17.91 7.68 -14.27
CA GLU A 14 -19.18 8.43 -14.30
C GLU A 14 -19.82 8.52 -12.91
N THR A 15 -19.84 7.40 -12.19
CA THR A 15 -20.39 7.33 -10.83
C THR A 15 -19.61 8.23 -9.86
N ILE A 16 -18.28 8.23 -9.92
CA ILE A 16 -17.45 9.10 -9.06
C ILE A 16 -17.68 10.57 -9.41
N ARG A 17 -17.69 10.90 -10.72
CA ARG A 17 -17.97 12.25 -11.22
C ARG A 17 -19.30 12.76 -10.69
N ASP A 18 -20.37 11.99 -10.91
CA ASP A 18 -21.74 12.43 -10.61
C ASP A 18 -21.97 12.56 -9.11
N ASN A 19 -21.40 11.65 -8.30
CA ASN A 19 -21.42 11.77 -6.85
C ASN A 19 -20.67 13.00 -6.33
N PHE A 20 -19.52 13.32 -6.93
CA PHE A 20 -18.75 14.50 -6.55
C PHE A 20 -19.47 15.80 -6.94
N ILE A 21 -20.06 15.84 -8.14
CA ILE A 21 -20.90 16.96 -8.57
C ILE A 21 -22.09 17.13 -7.61
N LEU A 22 -22.77 16.04 -7.24
CA LEU A 22 -23.87 16.07 -6.29
C LEU A 22 -23.43 16.62 -4.92
N TYR A 23 -22.26 16.20 -4.42
CA TYR A 23 -21.68 16.76 -3.21
C TYR A 23 -21.44 18.27 -3.33
N LEU A 24 -20.83 18.75 -4.41
CA LEU A 24 -20.60 20.18 -4.61
C LEU A 24 -21.92 20.97 -4.71
N LYS A 25 -22.94 20.39 -5.34
CA LYS A 25 -24.28 20.99 -5.42
C LYS A 25 -24.96 21.11 -4.06
N THR A 26 -24.77 20.13 -3.19
CA THR A 26 -25.38 20.11 -1.85
C THR A 26 -24.61 20.97 -0.85
N ALA A 27 -23.27 20.90 -0.85
CA ALA A 27 -22.41 21.63 0.09
C ALA A 27 -22.34 23.14 -0.21
N TYR A 28 -22.36 23.53 -1.50
CA TYR A 28 -22.20 24.92 -1.95
C TYR A 28 -23.43 25.41 -2.71
N ARG A 29 -24.62 25.17 -2.14
CA ARG A 29 -25.90 25.61 -2.72
C ARG A 29 -26.11 27.10 -2.48
N THR A 30 -26.57 27.80 -3.51
CA THR A 30 -27.00 29.20 -3.44
C THR A 30 -28.50 29.33 -3.65
N ARG A 31 -29.05 30.51 -3.33
CA ARG A 31 -30.48 30.84 -3.55
C ARG A 31 -30.82 31.21 -4.99
N PHE A 32 -29.80 31.47 -5.83
CA PHE A 32 -29.98 32.00 -7.18
C PHE A 32 -30.03 30.85 -8.20
N LYS A 33 -31.20 30.58 -8.76
CA LYS A 33 -31.41 29.48 -9.71
C LYS A 33 -30.53 29.59 -10.96
N GLN A 34 -30.33 30.80 -11.48
CA GLN A 34 -29.47 31.04 -12.66
C GLN A 34 -28.02 30.64 -12.39
N LEU A 35 -27.48 31.04 -11.23
CA LEU A 35 -26.11 30.68 -10.83
C LEU A 35 -25.96 29.17 -10.60
N GLU A 36 -26.96 28.50 -10.03
CA GLU A 36 -26.94 27.03 -9.89
C GLU A 36 -26.91 26.31 -11.25
N ASN A 37 -27.64 26.82 -12.24
CA ASN A 37 -27.67 26.25 -13.58
C ASN A 37 -26.32 26.43 -14.30
N GLU A 38 -25.74 27.63 -14.25
CA GLU A 38 -24.42 27.91 -14.83
C GLU A 38 -23.33 27.04 -14.17
N LYS A 39 -23.38 26.94 -12.84
CA LYS A 39 -22.47 26.07 -12.09
C LYS A 39 -22.63 24.59 -12.50
N ASP A 40 -23.86 24.08 -12.63
CA ASP A 40 -24.09 22.68 -13.04
C ASP A 40 -23.54 22.40 -14.43
N GLN A 41 -23.70 23.34 -15.38
CA GLN A 41 -23.13 23.23 -16.72
C GLN A 41 -21.60 23.22 -16.69
N LEU A 42 -20.98 24.14 -15.93
CA LEU A 42 -19.52 24.20 -15.80
C LEU A 42 -18.95 22.94 -15.13
N LEU A 43 -19.59 22.43 -14.07
CA LEU A 43 -19.14 21.24 -13.36
C LEU A 43 -19.26 19.96 -14.21
N LYS A 44 -20.21 19.92 -15.16
CA LYS A 44 -20.38 18.81 -16.11
C LYS A 44 -19.54 18.97 -17.39
N SER A 45 -18.92 20.13 -17.61
CA SER A 45 -18.04 20.33 -18.74
C SER A 45 -16.69 19.61 -18.51
N PRO A 46 -16.12 18.92 -19.51
CA PRO A 46 -14.77 18.40 -19.42
C PRO A 46 -13.74 19.51 -19.19
N GLY A 47 -12.81 19.31 -18.26
CA GLY A 47 -11.69 20.23 -17.97
C GLY A 47 -11.65 20.72 -16.53
N PRO A 48 -12.64 21.49 -16.04
CA PRO A 48 -12.59 22.11 -14.71
C PRO A 48 -12.56 21.13 -13.55
N LEU A 49 -13.37 20.07 -13.64
CA LEU A 49 -13.53 19.10 -12.56
C LEU A 49 -12.96 17.72 -12.90
N PHE A 50 -13.18 17.28 -14.13
CA PHE A 50 -12.77 15.97 -14.58
C PHE A 50 -12.30 16.04 -16.03
N LYS A 51 -11.47 15.06 -16.41
CA LYS A 51 -11.18 14.76 -17.81
C LYS A 51 -11.73 13.37 -18.11
N PRO A 52 -12.29 13.13 -19.31
CA PRO A 52 -12.66 11.79 -19.73
C PRO A 52 -11.46 10.85 -19.56
N PRO A 53 -11.68 9.61 -19.11
CA PRO A 53 -10.60 8.65 -18.97
C PRO A 53 -9.98 8.36 -20.35
N TYR A 54 -8.66 8.30 -20.41
CA TYR A 54 -7.97 7.78 -21.58
C TYR A 54 -7.91 6.25 -21.47
N VAL A 55 -8.33 5.57 -22.52
CA VAL A 55 -8.21 4.12 -22.64
C VAL A 55 -6.98 3.83 -23.50
N GLU A 56 -5.94 3.29 -22.87
CA GLU A 56 -4.72 2.86 -23.56
C GLU A 56 -4.64 1.33 -23.53
N LEU A 57 -4.42 0.72 -24.69
CA LEU A 57 -4.09 -0.70 -24.77
C LEU A 57 -2.62 -0.87 -24.38
N LEU A 58 -2.38 -1.41 -23.18
CA LEU A 58 -1.02 -1.71 -22.75
C LEU A 58 -0.51 -2.95 -23.49
N PRO A 59 0.64 -2.86 -24.19
CA PRO A 59 1.25 -4.03 -24.80
C PRO A 59 1.60 -5.05 -23.71
N LYS A 60 1.28 -6.32 -23.95
CA LYS A 60 1.67 -7.40 -23.04
C LYS A 60 3.19 -7.55 -23.09
N TYR A 61 3.83 -7.44 -21.92
CA TYR A 61 5.25 -7.73 -21.80
C TYR A 61 5.51 -9.22 -22.03
N ALA A 62 6.65 -9.55 -22.62
CA ALA A 62 7.01 -10.94 -22.88
C ALA A 62 7.20 -11.69 -21.56
N ASP A 63 6.49 -12.81 -21.41
CA ASP A 63 6.67 -13.73 -20.31
C ASP A 63 8.00 -14.49 -20.46
N SER A 64 8.57 -14.85 -19.31
CA SER A 64 9.59 -15.88 -19.23
C SER A 64 8.95 -17.27 -19.38
N LYS A 65 9.76 -18.32 -19.33
CA LYS A 65 9.27 -19.71 -19.29
C LYS A 65 8.92 -20.18 -17.88
N PHE A 66 9.15 -19.35 -16.85
CA PHE A 66 9.15 -19.79 -15.46
C PHE A 66 8.01 -19.14 -14.66
N TYR A 67 7.32 -19.98 -13.91
CA TYR A 67 6.57 -19.56 -12.73
C TYR A 67 7.53 -19.52 -11.53
N LEU A 68 7.17 -18.74 -10.50
CA LEU A 68 7.98 -18.60 -9.29
C LEU A 68 8.23 -19.97 -8.60
N ASN A 69 7.19 -20.79 -8.47
CA ASN A 69 7.26 -22.13 -7.89
C ASN A 69 8.14 -23.10 -8.71
N GLY A 70 8.27 -22.87 -10.01
CA GLY A 70 9.09 -23.66 -10.94
C GLY A 70 10.57 -23.30 -10.94
N LEU A 71 11.00 -22.27 -10.19
CA LEU A 71 12.40 -21.90 -10.08
C LEU A 71 13.16 -22.91 -9.23
N GLY A 72 14.31 -23.37 -9.73
CA GLY A 72 15.19 -24.30 -9.03
C GLY A 72 16.64 -23.82 -8.98
N ALA A 73 17.52 -24.69 -8.47
CA ALA A 73 18.94 -24.37 -8.30
C ALA A 73 19.67 -24.24 -9.64
N ARG A 74 19.07 -24.73 -10.73
CA ARG A 74 19.58 -24.56 -12.08
C ARG A 74 19.42 -23.11 -12.55
N GLU A 75 18.27 -22.51 -12.30
CA GLU A 75 17.95 -21.14 -12.73
C GLU A 75 18.55 -20.11 -11.77
N LEU A 76 18.61 -20.43 -10.47
CA LEU A 76 19.13 -19.58 -9.40
C LEU A 76 20.20 -20.31 -8.57
N PRO A 77 21.43 -20.51 -9.11
CA PRO A 77 22.51 -21.22 -8.41
C PRO A 77 22.90 -20.57 -7.09
N GLU A 78 22.84 -19.23 -7.03
CA GLU A 78 23.11 -18.41 -5.84
C GLU A 78 22.20 -18.73 -4.63
N LEU A 79 21.05 -19.37 -4.89
CA LEU A 79 20.09 -19.78 -3.86
C LEU A 79 20.11 -21.30 -3.62
N LYS A 80 21.11 -22.03 -4.10
CA LYS A 80 21.17 -23.49 -3.92
C LYS A 80 21.04 -23.86 -2.43
N GLY A 81 20.03 -24.68 -2.13
CA GLY A 81 19.70 -25.10 -0.75
C GLY A 81 18.86 -24.12 0.06
N ARG A 82 18.44 -22.99 -0.53
CA ARG A 82 17.58 -21.97 0.11
C ARG A 82 16.41 -21.49 -0.77
N ILE A 83 16.10 -22.21 -1.84
CA ILE A 83 15.09 -21.80 -2.84
C ILE A 83 13.68 -21.85 -2.28
N GLU A 84 13.38 -22.83 -1.43
CA GLU A 84 12.03 -22.98 -0.86
C GLU A 84 11.73 -21.90 0.17
N GLU A 85 12.75 -21.43 0.89
CA GLU A 85 12.67 -20.26 1.77
C GLU A 85 12.42 -18.98 0.96
N PHE A 86 13.10 -18.83 -0.19
CA PHE A 86 12.85 -17.73 -1.11
C PHE A 86 11.42 -17.74 -1.65
N LYS A 87 10.94 -18.89 -2.15
CA LYS A 87 9.56 -19.04 -2.63
C LYS A 87 8.56 -18.70 -1.53
N THR A 88 8.77 -19.25 -0.33
CA THR A 88 7.94 -19.00 0.86
C THR A 88 7.85 -17.52 1.21
N LEU A 89 8.96 -16.78 1.16
CA LEU A 89 8.98 -15.35 1.44
C LEU A 89 8.23 -14.53 0.37
N VAL A 90 8.35 -14.94 -0.88
CA VAL A 90 7.91 -14.18 -2.05
C VAL A 90 6.43 -14.46 -2.40
N GLU A 91 5.96 -15.69 -2.18
CA GLU A 91 4.56 -16.10 -2.34
C GLU A 91 3.67 -15.56 -1.21
N GLY A 92 4.27 -15.15 -0.08
CA GLY A 92 3.60 -14.65 1.12
C GLY A 92 2.91 -13.29 1.00
N HIS A 93 2.40 -12.92 -0.18
CA HIS A 93 1.69 -11.66 -0.52
C HIS A 93 2.55 -10.62 -1.25
N LEU A 94 3.82 -10.91 -1.51
CA LEU A 94 4.62 -10.03 -2.37
C LEU A 94 4.20 -10.21 -3.82
N PHE A 95 4.03 -11.44 -4.32
CA PHE A 95 3.57 -11.70 -5.69
C PHE A 95 2.59 -12.87 -5.78
N SER A 96 1.65 -12.79 -6.72
CA SER A 96 0.79 -13.92 -7.08
C SER A 96 1.59 -14.93 -7.90
N GLY A 97 1.86 -16.12 -7.35
CA GLY A 97 2.54 -17.21 -8.06
C GLY A 97 1.78 -17.78 -9.26
N ASN A 98 0.56 -17.30 -9.52
CA ASN A 98 -0.32 -17.79 -10.59
C ASN A 98 0.10 -17.34 -11.99
N ASN A 99 1.01 -16.37 -12.10
CA ASN A 99 1.48 -15.85 -13.39
C ASN A 99 2.96 -16.18 -13.60
N LYS A 100 3.34 -16.33 -14.87
CA LYS A 100 4.75 -16.42 -15.25
C LYS A 100 5.44 -15.10 -14.92
N LEU A 101 6.70 -15.18 -14.53
CA LEU A 101 7.53 -13.98 -14.41
C LEU A 101 7.71 -13.38 -15.80
N TYR A 102 7.70 -12.06 -15.93
CA TYR A 102 8.13 -11.44 -17.18
C TYR A 102 9.61 -11.74 -17.45
N ALA A 103 9.98 -11.80 -18.73
CA ALA A 103 11.34 -12.09 -19.16
C ALA A 103 12.36 -11.13 -18.53
N HIS A 104 12.01 -9.85 -18.38
CA HIS A 104 12.87 -8.85 -17.75
C HIS A 104 12.97 -9.02 -16.22
N GLN A 105 11.91 -9.48 -15.53
CA GLN A 105 11.96 -9.77 -14.10
C GLN A 105 12.89 -10.95 -13.82
N PHE A 106 12.76 -12.04 -14.58
CA PHE A 106 13.63 -13.21 -14.45
C PHE A 106 15.09 -12.86 -14.76
N LYS A 107 15.33 -12.12 -15.86
CA LYS A 107 16.68 -11.65 -16.21
C LYS A 107 17.25 -10.77 -15.10
N MET A 108 16.46 -9.83 -14.57
CA MET A 108 16.89 -8.97 -13.47
C MET A 108 17.28 -9.76 -12.22
N LEU A 109 16.46 -10.74 -11.83
CA LEU A 109 16.74 -11.63 -10.70
C LEU A 109 18.10 -12.33 -10.86
N GLN A 110 18.38 -12.90 -12.03
CA GLN A 110 19.66 -13.57 -12.29
C GLN A 110 20.84 -12.61 -12.28
N GLN A 111 20.73 -11.47 -12.98
CA GLN A 111 21.85 -10.52 -13.11
C GLN A 111 22.19 -9.85 -11.77
N ALA A 112 21.17 -9.46 -11.00
CA ALA A 112 21.38 -8.83 -9.69
C ALA A 112 21.96 -9.82 -8.67
N LEU A 113 21.52 -11.09 -8.66
CA LEU A 113 22.11 -12.11 -7.78
C LEU A 113 23.58 -12.40 -8.10
N ALA A 114 23.97 -12.29 -9.37
CA ALA A 114 25.34 -12.35 -9.83
C ALA A 114 26.16 -11.07 -9.52
N GLY A 115 25.61 -10.13 -8.76
CA GLY A 115 26.30 -8.92 -8.30
C GLY A 115 26.38 -7.79 -9.32
N ARG A 116 25.56 -7.81 -10.39
CA ARG A 116 25.58 -6.77 -11.43
C ARG A 116 24.65 -5.62 -11.11
N ASN A 117 25.09 -4.41 -11.46
CA ASN A 117 24.24 -3.22 -11.51
C ASN A 117 23.29 -3.34 -12.70
N CYS A 118 22.00 -3.09 -12.48
CA CYS A 118 20.99 -3.33 -13.50
C CYS A 118 20.04 -2.14 -13.64
N LEU A 119 19.60 -1.88 -14.88
CA LEU A 119 18.66 -0.82 -15.23
C LEU A 119 17.41 -1.42 -15.89
N ILE A 120 16.23 -0.90 -15.56
CA ILE A 120 14.96 -1.27 -16.21
C ILE A 120 14.37 -0.04 -16.88
N THR A 121 14.24 -0.13 -18.19
CA THR A 121 13.60 0.89 -19.03
C THR A 121 12.26 0.35 -19.52
N SER A 122 11.20 0.52 -18.73
CA SER A 122 9.86 0.03 -19.07
C SER A 122 8.74 0.95 -18.54
N GLY A 123 7.59 0.87 -19.21
CA GLY A 123 6.39 1.64 -18.87
C GLY A 123 5.73 1.22 -17.54
N THR A 124 4.75 1.99 -17.11
CA THR A 124 3.91 1.64 -15.96
C THR A 124 3.20 0.31 -16.19
N GLY A 125 2.99 -0.46 -15.12
CA GLY A 125 2.36 -1.79 -15.23
C GLY A 125 3.26 -2.90 -15.76
N SER A 126 4.52 -2.64 -16.10
CA SER A 126 5.45 -3.69 -16.56
C SER A 126 5.92 -4.65 -15.47
N GLY A 127 5.55 -4.42 -14.21
CA GLY A 127 6.12 -5.14 -13.08
C GLY A 127 7.58 -4.76 -12.74
N LYS A 128 7.88 -3.45 -12.76
CA LYS A 128 9.18 -2.91 -12.29
C LYS A 128 9.43 -3.26 -10.83
N THR A 129 8.38 -3.25 -10.01
CA THR A 129 8.48 -3.54 -8.58
C THR A 129 8.99 -4.95 -8.34
N GLU A 130 8.40 -5.93 -9.01
CA GLU A 130 8.81 -7.33 -9.02
C GLU A 130 10.28 -7.47 -9.38
N SER A 131 10.70 -6.72 -10.40
CA SER A 131 12.04 -6.83 -10.94
C SER A 131 13.12 -6.44 -9.94
N PHE A 132 12.93 -5.42 -9.09
CA PHE A 132 13.91 -5.08 -8.04
C PHE A 132 13.64 -5.77 -6.70
N MET A 133 12.38 -6.15 -6.42
CA MET A 133 12.01 -6.81 -5.16
C MET A 133 12.40 -8.28 -5.12
N LEU A 134 12.24 -9.03 -6.21
CA LEU A 134 12.67 -10.43 -6.30
C LEU A 134 14.16 -10.59 -5.95
N PRO A 135 15.11 -9.87 -6.58
CA PRO A 135 16.53 -10.00 -6.22
C PRO A 135 16.84 -9.49 -4.82
N LEU A 136 16.10 -8.52 -4.29
CA LEU A 136 16.26 -8.10 -2.89
C LEU A 136 15.90 -9.25 -1.93
N MET A 137 14.71 -9.83 -2.09
CA MET A 137 14.26 -10.96 -1.25
C MET A 137 15.20 -12.15 -1.38
N ALA A 138 15.66 -12.46 -2.60
CA ALA A 138 16.64 -13.51 -2.83
C ALA A 138 17.96 -13.24 -2.11
N SER A 139 18.47 -12.01 -2.16
CA SER A 139 19.72 -11.63 -1.49
C SER A 139 19.60 -11.75 0.04
N LEU A 140 18.46 -11.35 0.59
CA LEU A 140 18.15 -11.47 2.01
C LEU A 140 18.09 -12.94 2.47
N VAL A 141 17.46 -13.82 1.69
CA VAL A 141 17.42 -15.27 1.95
C VAL A 141 18.79 -15.93 1.78
N ARG A 142 19.59 -15.48 0.81
CA ARG A 142 20.97 -15.95 0.65
C ARG A 142 21.81 -15.59 1.87
N GLU A 143 21.65 -14.38 2.39
CA GLU A 143 22.36 -13.94 3.60
C GLU A 143 21.91 -14.71 4.84
N SER A 144 20.60 -14.96 4.98
CA SER A 144 20.03 -15.63 6.15
C SER A 144 20.55 -17.05 6.38
N ARG A 145 21.22 -17.65 5.39
CA ARG A 145 21.91 -18.93 5.52
C ARG A 145 22.91 -18.96 6.67
N HIS A 146 23.53 -17.84 7.00
CA HIS A 146 24.60 -17.74 8.00
C HIS A 146 24.10 -17.20 9.34
N TRP A 147 22.80 -16.95 9.49
CA TRP A 147 22.27 -16.44 10.74
C TRP A 147 22.17 -17.56 11.78
N PRO A 148 22.62 -17.33 13.02
CA PRO A 148 22.34 -18.23 14.12
C PRO A 148 20.84 -18.20 14.44
N ALA A 149 20.36 -19.23 15.15
CA ALA A 149 19.01 -19.21 15.70
C ALA A 149 18.87 -18.02 16.66
N ALA A 150 17.75 -17.30 16.56
CA ALA A 150 17.44 -16.21 17.47
C ALA A 150 16.95 -16.76 18.81
N ASP A 151 17.23 -16.03 19.89
CA ASP A 151 16.63 -16.29 21.20
C ASP A 151 15.12 -15.96 21.15
N GLN A 152 14.37 -16.38 22.18
CA GLN A 152 12.96 -15.97 22.26
C GLN A 152 12.84 -14.45 22.43
N PRO A 153 11.97 -13.77 21.66
CA PRO A 153 11.73 -12.36 21.83
C PRO A 153 11.11 -12.09 23.21
N ASP A 154 11.51 -10.97 23.81
CA ASP A 154 10.93 -10.50 25.06
C ASP A 154 9.45 -10.16 24.84
N PRO A 155 8.51 -10.61 25.70
CA PRO A 155 7.11 -10.24 25.61
C PRO A 155 6.87 -8.73 25.47
N GLU A 156 7.69 -7.89 26.10
CA GLU A 156 7.59 -6.43 26.02
C GLU A 156 7.88 -5.89 24.59
N GLN A 157 8.64 -6.63 23.77
CA GLN A 157 8.87 -6.26 22.36
C GLN A 157 7.60 -6.37 21.53
N LEU A 158 6.62 -7.18 21.94
CA LEU A 158 5.38 -7.38 21.19
C LEU A 158 4.25 -6.44 21.63
N THR A 159 4.38 -5.82 22.81
CA THR A 159 3.33 -5.00 23.43
C THR A 159 3.75 -3.56 23.72
N TRP A 160 4.96 -3.14 23.30
CA TRP A 160 5.50 -1.79 23.55
C TRP A 160 4.59 -0.62 23.12
N PHE A 161 3.67 -0.86 22.19
CA PHE A 161 2.72 0.15 21.69
C PHE A 161 1.36 0.12 22.41
N GLN A 162 1.17 -0.78 23.39
CA GLN A 162 -0.09 -0.96 24.12
C GLN A 162 -0.11 -0.24 25.47
N ASP A 163 1.07 0.10 26.00
CA ASP A 163 1.17 0.79 27.28
C ASP A 163 1.21 2.31 27.06
N GLU A 164 0.06 2.96 27.31
CA GLU A 164 -0.08 4.42 27.23
C GLU A 164 0.74 5.14 28.31
N ASN A 165 1.19 4.43 29.35
CA ASN A 165 2.01 4.96 30.44
C ASN A 165 3.49 4.52 30.33
N ALA A 166 3.87 3.85 29.24
CA ALA A 166 5.26 3.46 29.01
C ALA A 166 6.14 4.70 29.06
N ASN A 167 7.21 4.63 29.87
CA ASN A 167 8.19 5.70 29.96
C ASN A 167 8.71 6.02 28.53
N GLU A 168 8.40 7.21 28.01
CA GLU A 168 8.82 7.63 26.66
C GLU A 168 10.35 7.54 26.46
N ASP A 169 11.12 7.55 27.55
CA ASP A 169 12.58 7.42 27.54
C ASP A 169 13.09 5.97 27.53
N ALA A 170 12.24 4.97 27.77
CA ALA A 170 12.62 3.56 27.80
C ALA A 170 12.63 2.95 26.38
N ARG A 171 13.78 3.02 25.70
CA ARG A 171 13.95 2.39 24.38
C ARG A 171 13.99 0.86 24.50
N ILE A 172 12.94 0.18 24.05
CA ILE A 172 12.91 -1.28 23.89
C ILE A 172 13.57 -1.67 22.56
N SER A 173 14.67 -2.42 22.62
CA SER A 173 15.32 -2.96 21.41
C SER A 173 14.46 -4.06 20.79
N GLN A 174 14.01 -3.85 19.55
CA GLN A 174 13.19 -4.80 18.78
C GLN A 174 13.99 -5.99 18.22
N ARG A 175 15.31 -6.02 18.45
CA ARG A 175 16.25 -6.99 17.88
C ARG A 175 17.16 -7.63 18.91
N LYS A 176 16.93 -7.38 20.21
CA LYS A 176 17.80 -7.86 21.30
C LYS A 176 17.97 -9.38 21.27
N HIS A 177 16.91 -10.10 20.88
CA HIS A 177 16.90 -11.55 20.77
C HIS A 177 17.75 -12.10 19.59
N GLU A 178 18.21 -11.24 18.67
CA GLU A 178 19.04 -11.62 17.52
C GLU A 178 20.53 -11.23 17.69
N GLU A 179 20.88 -10.46 18.72
CA GLU A 179 22.21 -9.81 18.83
C GLU A 179 23.37 -10.80 18.96
N LYS A 180 23.12 -12.02 19.49
CA LYS A 180 24.10 -13.09 19.59
C LYS A 180 24.38 -13.72 18.23
N GLY A 181 25.20 -13.03 17.43
CA GLY A 181 25.75 -13.56 16.18
C GLY A 181 25.04 -13.11 14.90
N ARG A 182 24.07 -12.20 14.99
CA ARG A 182 23.54 -11.47 13.81
C ARG A 182 23.68 -9.95 14.00
N PRO A 183 24.80 -9.35 13.54
CA PRO A 183 25.00 -7.92 13.62
C PRO A 183 23.88 -7.12 12.96
N ALA A 184 23.35 -6.14 13.69
CA ALA A 184 22.34 -5.24 13.16
C ALA A 184 22.95 -4.31 12.10
N ALA A 185 22.48 -4.39 10.85
CA ALA A 185 22.80 -3.40 9.83
C ALA A 185 21.70 -3.30 8.75
N MET A 186 21.73 -2.21 7.99
CA MET A 186 20.88 -2.02 6.83
C MET A 186 21.40 -2.87 5.66
N ARG A 187 20.53 -3.67 5.04
CA ARG A 187 20.89 -4.52 3.88
C ARG A 187 20.49 -3.92 2.54
N ALA A 188 19.46 -3.08 2.55
CA ALA A 188 19.00 -2.40 1.36
C ALA A 188 18.39 -1.05 1.70
N MET A 189 18.53 -0.13 0.76
CA MET A 189 17.86 1.16 0.75
C MET A 189 17.08 1.29 -0.54
N ILE A 190 15.80 1.62 -0.44
CA ILE A 190 14.94 1.88 -1.60
C ILE A 190 14.59 3.36 -1.57
N VAL A 191 15.03 4.10 -2.57
CA VAL A 191 14.80 5.54 -2.66
C VAL A 191 13.67 5.79 -3.64
N TYR A 192 12.60 6.41 -3.15
CA TYR A 192 11.48 6.85 -3.97
C TYR A 192 11.48 8.38 -4.10
N PRO A 193 11.08 8.92 -5.25
CA PRO A 193 11.00 10.37 -5.44
C PRO A 193 9.84 11.03 -4.67
N MET A 194 8.85 10.24 -4.20
CA MET A 194 7.63 10.75 -3.58
C MET A 194 7.16 9.89 -2.40
N ASN A 195 6.70 10.53 -1.32
CA ASN A 195 6.18 9.86 -0.12
C ASN A 195 5.02 8.89 -0.40
N ALA A 196 4.13 9.20 -1.35
CA ALA A 196 3.00 8.33 -1.69
C ALA A 196 3.47 6.95 -2.19
N LEU A 197 4.55 6.92 -2.98
CA LEU A 197 5.16 5.67 -3.43
C LEU A 197 5.77 4.90 -2.27
N VAL A 198 6.37 5.61 -1.30
CA VAL A 198 6.90 4.97 -0.08
C VAL A 198 5.78 4.28 0.69
N GLU A 199 4.63 4.93 0.87
CA GLU A 199 3.51 4.36 1.64
C GLU A 199 2.90 3.13 0.99
N ASP A 200 2.67 3.18 -0.33
CA ASP A 200 2.13 2.05 -1.08
C ASP A 200 3.03 0.82 -0.98
N GLN A 201 4.34 1.03 -1.11
CA GLN A 201 5.32 -0.04 -1.08
C GLN A 201 5.53 -0.58 0.34
N LEU A 202 5.40 0.26 1.36
CA LEU A 202 5.44 -0.17 2.76
C LEU A 202 4.22 -1.02 3.12
N ALA A 203 3.02 -0.66 2.64
CA ALA A 203 1.83 -1.48 2.82
C ALA A 203 1.99 -2.87 2.18
N ARG A 204 2.64 -2.94 1.01
CA ARG A 204 2.99 -4.20 0.35
C ARG A 204 3.99 -5.04 1.17
N LEU A 205 5.06 -4.41 1.66
CA LEU A 205 6.06 -5.09 2.50
C LEU A 205 5.47 -5.60 3.82
N ARG A 206 4.57 -4.85 4.45
CA ARG A 206 3.84 -5.30 5.65
C ARG A 206 3.05 -6.58 5.37
N LYS A 207 2.30 -6.62 4.27
CA LYS A 207 1.57 -7.83 3.88
C LYS A 207 2.50 -9.02 3.64
N ALA A 208 3.68 -8.78 3.08
CA ALA A 208 4.63 -9.85 2.75
C ALA A 208 5.45 -10.35 3.95
N LEU A 209 5.75 -9.49 4.92
CA LEU A 209 6.72 -9.79 5.99
C LEU A 209 6.09 -9.85 7.39
N ASP A 210 4.88 -9.30 7.56
CA ASP A 210 4.22 -9.10 8.85
C ASP A 210 2.78 -9.66 8.84
N ASP A 211 2.55 -10.72 8.07
CA ASP A 211 1.28 -11.47 8.08
C ASP A 211 1.30 -12.53 9.18
N THR A 212 0.35 -12.43 10.12
CA THR A 212 0.21 -13.35 11.26
C THR A 212 0.00 -14.80 10.83
N ALA A 213 -0.60 -15.04 9.66
CA ALA A 213 -0.76 -16.39 9.12
C ALA A 213 0.59 -17.02 8.71
N LEU A 214 1.59 -16.20 8.38
CA LEU A 214 2.90 -16.64 7.90
C LEU A 214 3.97 -16.65 8.99
N TRP A 215 3.73 -16.00 10.14
CA TRP A 215 4.72 -15.87 11.22
C TRP A 215 5.32 -17.19 11.66
N LYS A 216 4.49 -18.20 11.93
CA LYS A 216 4.97 -19.53 12.35
C LYS A 216 5.88 -20.16 11.28
N LYS A 217 5.49 -20.05 10.01
CA LYS A 217 6.27 -20.56 8.89
C LYS A 217 7.61 -19.82 8.79
N TYR A 218 7.63 -18.51 8.96
CA TYR A 218 8.86 -17.70 8.93
C TYR A 218 9.76 -17.97 10.13
N GLU A 219 9.19 -18.17 11.31
CA GLU A 219 9.92 -18.54 12.52
C GLU A 219 10.64 -19.87 12.35
N GLU A 220 9.97 -20.88 11.78
CA GLU A 220 10.59 -22.17 11.44
C GLU A 220 11.64 -22.02 10.31
N THR A 221 11.31 -21.24 9.28
CA THR A 221 12.16 -21.06 8.08
C THR A 221 13.47 -20.33 8.38
N PHE A 222 13.42 -19.33 9.25
CA PHE A 222 14.54 -18.44 9.57
C PHE A 222 15.04 -18.62 11.01
N ALA A 223 14.67 -19.71 11.68
CA ALA A 223 15.09 -20.04 13.04
C ALA A 223 14.88 -18.87 14.04
N GLY A 224 13.67 -18.32 14.06
CA GLY A 224 13.29 -17.18 14.91
C GLY A 224 13.70 -15.80 14.41
N ASN A 225 14.56 -15.72 13.38
CA ASN A 225 14.99 -14.44 12.82
C ASN A 225 13.90 -13.76 12.00
N ARG A 226 13.88 -12.42 12.03
CA ARG A 226 12.94 -11.60 11.25
C ARG A 226 13.65 -10.66 10.26
N PHE A 227 12.95 -10.31 9.19
CA PHE A 227 13.35 -9.22 8.30
C PHE A 227 12.66 -7.93 8.74
N TYR A 228 13.46 -6.91 9.06
CA TYR A 228 12.96 -5.61 9.47
C TYR A 228 13.01 -4.64 8.30
N PHE A 229 12.00 -3.78 8.23
CA PHE A 229 11.95 -2.66 7.30
C PHE A 229 11.47 -1.41 8.04
N GLY A 230 11.85 -0.26 7.51
CA GLY A 230 11.49 1.02 8.11
C GLY A 230 11.34 2.07 7.02
N ARG A 231 10.67 3.17 7.38
CA ARG A 231 10.49 4.33 6.52
C ARG A 231 11.23 5.52 7.10
N TYR A 232 11.95 6.21 6.23
CA TYR A 232 12.54 7.50 6.53
C TYR A 232 11.97 8.57 5.62
N THR A 233 11.19 9.50 6.17
CA THR A 233 10.67 10.69 5.49
C THR A 233 10.85 11.91 6.40
N GLY A 234 10.51 13.12 5.93
CA GLY A 234 10.51 14.32 6.77
C GLY A 234 9.60 14.24 8.01
N ASN A 235 8.67 13.27 8.03
CA ASN A 235 7.79 13.02 9.17
C ASN A 235 8.38 12.05 10.20
N THR A 236 9.49 11.36 9.91
CA THR A 236 10.13 10.46 10.86
C THR A 236 10.63 11.24 12.07
N ALA A 237 10.33 10.74 13.28
CA ALA A 237 10.80 11.34 14.51
C ALA A 237 12.34 11.32 14.59
N VAL A 238 12.93 12.35 15.22
CA VAL A 238 14.37 12.40 15.44
C VAL A 238 14.70 11.50 16.63
N ALA A 239 15.71 10.65 16.50
CA ALA A 239 16.17 9.80 17.59
C ALA A 239 16.89 10.62 18.68
N GLY A 240 16.58 10.37 19.95
CA GLY A 240 17.23 10.99 21.12
C GLY A 240 16.24 11.58 22.13
N LYS A 241 16.74 11.97 23.31
CA LYS A 241 15.95 12.72 24.30
C LYS A 241 15.33 13.94 23.62
N GLN A 242 14.06 14.23 23.91
CA GLN A 242 13.45 15.53 23.64
C GLN A 242 14.25 16.58 24.44
N LEU A 243 15.41 17.02 23.92
CA LEU A 243 16.17 18.10 24.51
C LEU A 243 15.29 19.34 24.48
N GLU A 244 15.04 19.92 25.65
CA GLU A 244 14.15 21.07 25.93
C GLU A 244 14.39 22.31 25.04
N LYS A 245 15.43 22.34 24.20
CA LYS A 245 15.69 23.45 23.27
C LYS A 245 14.83 23.45 22.00
N SER A 246 13.86 22.53 21.87
CA SER A 246 12.95 22.43 20.72
C SER A 246 11.52 22.91 21.00
N GLU A 247 11.22 23.54 22.14
CA GLU A 247 9.83 23.88 22.50
C GLU A 247 9.08 24.72 21.45
N LYS A 248 9.76 25.58 20.68
CA LYS A 248 9.12 26.36 19.60
C LYS A 248 8.85 25.59 18.30
N LYS A 249 9.60 24.52 18.00
CA LYS A 249 9.39 23.68 16.80
C LYS A 249 8.54 22.44 17.11
N THR A 250 8.65 21.89 18.32
CA THR A 250 7.89 20.72 18.76
C THR A 250 6.43 21.07 19.05
N ARG A 251 6.10 22.27 19.56
CA ARG A 251 4.68 22.68 19.72
C ARG A 251 3.93 22.68 18.39
N LYS A 252 4.53 23.21 17.32
CA LYS A 252 3.97 23.13 15.95
C LYS A 252 3.89 21.71 15.40
N LYS A 253 4.79 20.80 15.80
CA LYS A 253 4.82 19.40 15.32
C LYS A 253 3.85 18.49 16.10
N LYS A 254 3.67 18.71 17.42
CA LYS A 254 2.61 18.10 18.24
C LYS A 254 1.25 18.61 17.80
N GLU A 255 1.09 19.93 17.58
CA GLU A 255 -0.14 20.47 16.97
C GLU A 255 -0.41 19.85 15.60
N ASN A 256 0.60 19.63 14.75
CA ASN A 256 0.39 18.96 13.44
C ASN A 256 0.10 17.46 13.54
N LEU A 257 0.66 16.74 14.52
CA LEU A 257 0.37 15.32 14.76
C LEU A 257 -1.03 15.14 15.38
N ASP A 258 -1.39 15.96 16.37
CA ASP A 258 -2.76 16.05 16.88
C ASP A 258 -3.72 16.54 15.79
N TYR A 259 -3.27 17.41 14.89
CA TYR A 259 -4.05 17.83 13.73
C TYR A 259 -4.22 16.68 12.74
N ASP A 260 -3.22 15.84 12.48
CA ASP A 260 -3.32 14.69 11.56
C ASP A 260 -4.12 13.53 12.18
N GLU A 261 -4.03 13.32 13.49
CA GLU A 261 -4.83 12.33 14.21
C GLU A 261 -6.29 12.79 14.37
N ASN A 262 -6.52 14.08 14.70
CA ASN A 262 -7.86 14.66 14.70
C ASN A 262 -8.43 14.83 13.28
N LYS A 263 -7.59 15.04 12.26
CA LYS A 263 -8.00 15.01 10.85
C LYS A 263 -8.25 13.58 10.41
N GLY A 264 -7.54 12.58 10.92
CA GLY A 264 -7.82 11.16 10.75
C GLY A 264 -9.16 10.77 11.38
N LYS A 265 -9.42 11.20 12.62
CA LYS A 265 -10.69 11.00 13.35
C LYS A 265 -11.85 11.80 12.71
N LYS A 266 -11.63 13.04 12.26
CA LYS A 266 -12.61 13.84 11.50
C LYS A 266 -12.85 13.28 10.11
N ASN A 267 -11.82 12.81 9.41
CA ASN A 267 -11.93 12.15 8.10
C ASN A 267 -12.68 10.83 8.25
N LEU A 268 -12.44 10.06 9.31
CA LEU A 268 -13.16 8.84 9.64
C LEU A 268 -14.62 9.16 10.01
N ALA A 269 -14.88 10.24 10.76
CA ALA A 269 -16.23 10.70 11.06
C ALA A 269 -16.96 11.19 9.81
N SER A 270 -16.31 11.94 8.92
CA SER A 270 -16.88 12.36 7.64
C SER A 270 -17.03 11.21 6.65
N LEU A 271 -16.14 10.21 6.67
CA LEU A 271 -16.27 8.95 5.90
C LEU A 271 -17.41 8.09 6.44
N LYS A 272 -17.62 8.05 7.77
CA LYS A 272 -18.80 7.41 8.39
C LYS A 272 -20.09 8.17 8.04
N LYS A 273 -20.06 9.51 8.01
CA LYS A 273 -21.18 10.35 7.58
C LYS A 273 -21.48 10.18 6.09
N MET A 274 -20.44 10.09 5.24
CA MET A 274 -20.56 9.74 3.82
C MET A 274 -21.07 8.32 3.62
N ALA A 275 -20.61 7.34 4.41
CA ALA A 275 -21.07 5.97 4.34
C ALA A 275 -22.52 5.81 4.83
N GLY A 276 -22.95 6.66 5.78
CA GLY A 276 -24.35 6.80 6.19
C GLY A 276 -25.20 7.40 5.06
N ALA A 277 -24.79 8.55 4.51
CA ALA A 277 -25.47 9.18 3.38
C ALA A 277 -25.53 8.29 2.14
N TYR A 278 -24.48 7.49 1.87
CA TYR A 278 -24.45 6.52 0.78
C TYR A 278 -25.38 5.33 1.04
N ARG A 279 -25.51 4.87 2.30
CA ARG A 279 -26.52 3.88 2.70
C ARG A 279 -27.93 4.41 2.52
N ASP A 280 -28.18 5.65 2.93
CA ASP A 280 -29.49 6.30 2.78
C ASP A 280 -29.83 6.52 1.31
N LEU A 281 -28.85 6.88 0.48
CA LEU A 281 -29.00 7.00 -0.97
C LEU A 281 -29.29 5.64 -1.64
N GLN A 282 -28.59 4.56 -1.25
CA GLN A 282 -28.91 3.22 -1.76
C GLN A 282 -30.30 2.73 -1.32
N LYS A 283 -30.73 3.09 -0.11
CA LYS A 283 -32.08 2.80 0.39
C LYS A 283 -33.13 3.56 -0.42
N PHE A 284 -32.89 4.84 -0.70
CA PHE A 284 -33.76 5.67 -1.54
C PHE A 284 -33.84 5.16 -2.99
N LEU A 285 -32.71 4.74 -3.59
CA LEU A 285 -32.66 4.18 -4.93
C LEU A 285 -33.39 2.82 -5.02
N ARG A 286 -33.29 1.97 -3.99
CA ARG A 286 -34.11 0.74 -3.88
C ARG A 286 -35.59 1.04 -3.76
N MET A 287 -35.97 2.00 -2.91
CA MET A 287 -37.38 2.41 -2.76
C MET A 287 -37.95 3.03 -4.04
N LYS A 288 -37.11 3.64 -4.89
CA LYS A 288 -37.49 4.13 -6.22
C LYS A 288 -37.60 3.04 -7.28
N GLN A 289 -36.89 1.92 -7.13
CA GLN A 289 -37.02 0.75 -7.99
C GLN A 289 -38.20 -0.14 -7.59
N GLU A 290 -38.58 -0.14 -6.31
CA GLU A 290 -39.71 -0.91 -5.78
C GLU A 290 -41.07 -0.20 -5.94
N ASN A 291 -41.09 1.14 -6.03
CA ASN A 291 -42.30 1.91 -6.33
C ASN A 291 -42.28 2.38 -7.79
N GLU A 292 -42.82 1.56 -8.69
CA GLU A 292 -43.28 2.01 -10.00
C GLU A 292 -44.30 3.14 -9.82
N ILE A 293 -43.96 4.36 -10.26
CA ILE A 293 -44.94 5.41 -10.48
C ILE A 293 -45.39 5.26 -11.94
N PRO A 294 -46.71 5.12 -12.21
CA PRO A 294 -47.21 4.94 -13.57
C PRO A 294 -46.92 6.18 -14.40
N ILE A 295 -46.44 5.95 -15.61
CA ILE A 295 -46.35 6.95 -16.68
C ILE A 295 -47.78 7.43 -16.92
N ARG A 296 -48.07 8.71 -16.65
CA ARG A 296 -49.25 9.38 -17.20
C ARG A 296 -48.91 9.74 -18.65
N ASP A 297 -49.42 8.94 -19.57
CA ASP A 297 -49.66 9.36 -20.94
C ASP A 297 -50.77 10.41 -20.90
N ASP A 298 -50.44 11.67 -21.17
CA ASP A 298 -51.37 12.70 -21.63
C ASP A 298 -50.53 13.89 -22.12
N GLU A 299 -50.18 13.89 -23.41
CA GLU A 299 -50.10 15.05 -24.31
C GLU A 299 -49.51 14.61 -25.66
N VAL A 300 -50.35 13.93 -26.45
CA VAL A 300 -50.33 14.01 -27.92
C VAL A 300 -51.71 14.47 -28.35
N GLN A 301 -51.91 15.79 -28.32
CA GLN A 301 -52.61 16.62 -29.33
C GLN A 301 -52.61 18.08 -28.89
#